data_AF-W2F1P9-F1
#
_entry.id   AF-W2F1P9-F1
#
_cell.length_a   1.000
_cell.length_b   1.000
_cell.length_c   1.000
_cell.angle_alpha   90.00
_cell.angle_beta   90.00
_cell.angle_gamma   90.00
#
_symmetry.space_group_name_H-M   'P 1'
#
loop_
_entity.id
_entity.type
_entity.pdbx_description
1 polymer ?
#
loop_
_entity_poly.entity_id
_entity_poly.type
_entity_poly.pdbx_seq_one_letter_code
_entity_poly.pdbx_strand_id
1 'polypeptide(L)' 'MTEDNETVEWRHSLSAVVSAIAGAGLRIRFLHEHDYTFYLQRQSLERHDGEVYRHREGAPRIPLTYSIRAEKA' A
#
# COMPACT_ATOMS: atom_id res chain seq x y z
N MET A 1 17.55 -20.21 -20.43
CA MET A 1 16.76 -19.83 -19.25
C MET A 1 17.00 -18.35 -19.08
N THR A 2 16.02 -17.49 -19.37
CA THR A 2 16.20 -16.04 -19.26
C THR A 2 16.02 -15.64 -17.81
N GLU A 3 17.14 -15.60 -17.07
CA GLU A 3 17.23 -15.15 -15.69
C GLU A 3 17.64 -13.67 -15.68
N ASP A 4 16.73 -12.76 -16.06
CA ASP A 4 16.91 -11.33 -15.80
C ASP A 4 15.56 -10.61 -15.90
N ASN A 5 14.77 -10.68 -14.82
CA ASN A 5 13.61 -9.82 -14.64
C ASN A 5 14.00 -8.73 -13.64
N GLU A 6 14.47 -7.59 -14.14
CA GLU A 6 14.65 -6.41 -13.30
C GLU A 6 13.28 -5.85 -12.90
N THR A 7 13.01 -5.80 -11.60
CA THR A 7 11.82 -5.13 -11.06
C THR A 7 12.22 -3.71 -10.66
N VAL A 8 11.64 -2.72 -11.33
CA VAL A 8 11.83 -1.29 -11.02
C VAL A 8 10.59 -0.79 -10.29
N GLU A 9 10.79 -0.30 -9.06
CA GLU A 9 9.73 0.29 -8.24
C GLU A 9 10.00 1.78 -7.98
N TRP A 10 8.96 2.61 -8.08
CA TRP A 10 9.03 4.03 -7.72
C TRP A 10 8.27 4.30 -6.43
N ARG A 11 8.88 5.09 -5.54
CA ARG A 11 8.24 5.55 -4.31
C ARG A 11 7.42 6.81 -4.59
N HIS A 12 6.11 6.65 -4.67
CA HIS A 12 5.17 7.77 -4.67
C HIS A 12 4.67 8.02 -3.25
N SER A 13 4.67 9.29 -2.82
CA SER A 13 3.97 9.66 -1.59
C SER A 13 2.45 9.50 -1.79
N LEU A 14 1.74 9.20 -0.71
CA LEU A 14 0.27 9.17 -0.74
C LEU A 14 -0.31 10.50 -1.23
N SER A 15 0.29 11.62 -0.84
CA SER A 15 -0.10 12.95 -1.30
C SER A 15 0.03 13.12 -2.82
N ALA A 16 1.07 12.55 -3.44
CA ALA A 16 1.26 12.61 -4.89
C ALA A 16 0.17 11.81 -5.62
N VAL A 17 -0.16 10.62 -5.13
CA VAL A 17 -1.22 9.78 -5.70
C VAL A 17 -2.58 10.46 -5.58
N VAL A 18 -2.92 10.96 -4.38
CA VAL A 18 -4.19 11.67 -4.13
C VAL A 18 -4.32 12.91 -5.01
N SER A 19 -3.26 13.73 -5.09
CA SER A 19 -3.25 14.95 -5.90
C SER A 19 -3.38 14.64 -7.39
N ALA A 20 -2.72 13.58 -7.88
CA ALA A 20 -2.81 13.17 -9.28
C ALA A 20 -4.23 12.71 -9.65
N ILE A 21 -4.88 11.92 -8.80
CA ILE A 21 -6.26 11.45 -9.02
C ILE A 21 -7.23 12.63 -9.04
N ALA A 22 -7.11 13.56 -8.07
CA ALA A 22 -7.94 14.75 -8.02
C ALA A 22 -7.68 15.69 -9.20
N GLY A 23 -6.41 15.88 -9.59
CA GLY A 23 -6.01 16.69 -10.75
C GLY A 23 -6.49 16.12 -12.08
N ALA A 24 -6.70 14.81 -12.17
CA ALA A 24 -7.34 14.15 -13.31
C ALA A 24 -8.87 14.35 -13.35
N GLY A 25 -9.46 15.07 -12.40
CA GLY A 25 -10.90 15.34 -12.33
C GLY A 25 -11.73 14.17 -11.79
N LEU A 26 -11.10 13.16 -11.18
CA LEU A 26 -11.81 12.05 -10.56
C LEU A 26 -12.19 12.39 -9.10
N ARG A 27 -13.38 12.00 -8.70
CA ARG A 27 -13.83 12.18 -7.31
C ARG A 27 -13.48 10.96 -6.48
N ILE A 28 -12.63 11.17 -5.48
CA ILE A 28 -12.26 10.12 -4.52
C ILE A 28 -13.49 9.76 -3.69
N ARG A 29 -13.81 8.46 -3.61
CA ARG A 29 -14.92 7.91 -2.83
C ARG A 29 -14.49 7.43 -1.47
N PHE A 30 -13.33 6.78 -1.43
CA PHE A 30 -12.69 6.38 -0.20
C PHE A 30 -11.19 6.26 -0.39
N LEU A 31 -10.50 6.41 0.73
CA LEU A 31 -9.12 6.02 0.95
C LEU A 31 -9.09 5.28 2.28
N HIS A 32 -8.72 4.01 2.27
CA HIS A 32 -8.57 3.19 3.46
C HIS A 32 -7.11 2.83 3.65
N GLU A 33 -6.59 3.13 4.83
CA GLU A 33 -5.26 2.72 5.26
C GLU A 33 -5.35 1.43 6.05
N HIS A 34 -4.41 0.54 5.78
CA HIS A 34 -4.35 -0.80 6.36
C HIS A 34 -2.99 -0.98 7.02
N ASP A 35 -2.99 -1.49 8.24
CA ASP A 35 -1.80 -1.77 9.04
C ASP A 35 -1.15 -3.13 8.73
N TYR A 36 -1.40 -3.65 7.53
CA TYR A 36 -0.91 -4.92 7.06
C TYR A 36 -0.41 -4.85 5.62
N THR A 37 0.40 -5.82 5.23
CA THR A 37 0.88 -5.99 3.85
C THR A 37 0.83 -7.46 3.46
N PHE A 38 0.82 -7.75 2.16
CA PHE A 38 0.71 -9.10 1.62
C PHE A 38 2.06 -9.79 1.40
N TYR A 39 3.16 -9.06 1.61
CA TYR A 39 4.52 -9.57 1.44
C TYR A 39 5.42 -9.03 2.55
N LEU A 40 6.47 -9.78 2.89
CA LEU A 40 7.38 -9.42 3.96
C LEU A 40 8.29 -8.25 3.54
N GLN A 41 7.77 -7.03 3.65
CA GLN A 41 8.51 -5.80 3.32
C GLN A 41 9.66 -5.52 4.28
N ARG A 42 9.53 -5.95 5.55
CA ARG A 42 10.47 -5.65 6.64
C ARG A 42 10.53 -6.83 7.60
N GLN A 43 11.73 -7.10 8.13
CA GLN A 43 11.96 -8.20 9.08
C GLN A 43 11.24 -8.03 10.43
N SER A 44 10.79 -6.81 10.76
CA SER A 44 10.06 -6.51 11.98
C SER A 44 8.56 -6.86 11.91
N LEU A 45 8.07 -7.32 10.76
CA LEU A 45 6.70 -7.76 10.58
C LEU A 45 6.58 -9.26 10.87
N GLU A 46 5.48 -9.64 11.51
CA GLU A 46 5.13 -11.01 11.85
C GLU A 46 3.96 -11.46 10.97
N ARG A 47 3.96 -12.74 10.59
CA ARG A 47 2.89 -13.33 9.78
C ARG A 47 1.64 -13.47 10.65
N HIS A 48 0.52 -12.96 10.17
CA HIS A 48 -0.77 -12.98 10.85
C HIS A 48 -1.81 -13.61 9.92
N ASP A 49 -2.61 -14.56 10.44
CA ASP A 49 -3.67 -15.28 9.70
C ASP A 49 -3.25 -15.87 8.35
N GLY A 50 -1.97 -16.25 8.19
CA GLY A 50 -1.45 -16.92 7.00
C GLY A 50 -1.24 -16.02 5.77
N GLU A 51 -2.10 -15.02 5.55
CA GLU A 51 -2.16 -14.28 4.28
C GLU A 51 -1.61 -12.86 4.36
N VAL A 52 -1.31 -12.36 5.57
CA VAL A 52 -0.83 -10.98 5.77
C VAL A 52 0.31 -10.90 6.76
N TYR A 53 1.08 -9.82 6.67
CA TYR A 53 2.15 -9.46 7.60
C TYR A 53 1.78 -8.17 8.32
N ARG A 54 1.96 -8.13 9.64
CA ARG A 54 1.63 -7.00 10.51
C ARG A 54 2.74 -6.74 11.51
N HIS A 55 2.74 -5.56 12.11
CA HIS A 55 3.57 -5.36 13.29
C HIS A 55 3.10 -6.26 14.45
N ARG A 56 4.03 -6.64 15.32
CA ARG A 56 3.75 -7.39 16.55
C ARG A 56 2.64 -6.70 17.35
N GLU A 57 1.81 -7.50 18.00
CA GLU A 57 0.83 -7.02 18.96
C GLU A 57 1.47 -6.10 20.04
N GLY A 58 0.84 -4.95 20.30
CA GLY A 58 1.36 -3.92 21.20
C GLY A 58 2.31 -2.90 20.56
N ALA A 59 2.76 -3.10 19.31
CA ALA A 59 3.46 -2.06 18.57
C ALA A 59 2.48 -1.02 17.99
N PRO A 60 2.94 0.22 17.70
CA PRO A 60 2.12 1.21 17.02
C PRO A 60 1.61 0.68 15.67
N ARG A 61 0.30 0.84 15.43
CA ARG A 61 -0.33 0.50 14.15
C ARG A 61 0.00 1.59 13.14
N ILE A 62 0.92 1.29 12.22
CA ILE A 62 1.28 2.19 11.11
C ILE A 62 0.71 1.66 9.79
N PRO A 63 0.25 2.54 8.88
CA PRO A 63 -0.18 2.14 7.55
C PRO A 63 0.97 1.49 6.76
N LEU A 64 0.72 0.28 6.26
CA LEU A 64 1.64 -0.48 5.41
C LEU A 64 1.11 -0.62 3.98
N THR A 65 -0.22 -0.60 3.82
CA THR A 65 -0.86 -0.55 2.51
C THR A 65 -2.09 0.34 2.55
N TYR A 66 -2.61 0.71 1.38
CA TYR A 66 -3.84 1.48 1.28
C TYR A 66 -4.64 1.03 0.06
N SER A 67 -5.95 1.25 0.12
CA SER A 67 -6.86 1.08 -1.01
C SER A 67 -7.58 2.39 -1.29
N ILE A 68 -7.64 2.79 -2.55
CA ILE A 68 -8.33 4.00 -2.99
C ILE A 68 -9.32 3.66 -4.11
N ARG A 69 -10.51 4.28 -4.05
CA ARG A 69 -11.49 4.25 -5.14
C ARG A 69 -11.82 5.68 -5.54
N ALA A 70 -11.81 5.92 -6.83
CA ALA A 70 -12.27 7.16 -7.42
C ALA A 70 -13.19 6.85 -8.60
N GLU A 71 -14.09 7.78 -8.91
CA GLU A 71 -15.03 7.65 -10.02
C GLU A 71 -15.07 8.95 -10.84
N LYS A 72 -15.29 8.80 -12.14
CA LYS A 72 -15.56 9.94 -13.03
C LYS A 72 -16.99 10.42 -12.74
N ALA A 73 -17.16 11.74 -12.67
CA ALA A 73 -18.48 12.36 -12.60
C ALA A 73 -19.30 12.07 -13.86
#